data_AF-A0A7K2YPY2-F1
#
_entry.id   AF-A0A7K2YPY2-F1
#
_cell.length_a   1.000
_cell.length_b   1.000
_cell.length_c   1.000
_cell.angle_alpha   90.00
_cell.angle_beta   90.00
_cell.angle_gamma   90.00
#
_symmetry.space_group_name_H-M   'P 1'
#
loop_
_entity.id
_entity.type
_entity.pdbx_description
1 polymer ?
#
loop_
_entity_poly.entity_id
_entity_poly.type
_entity_poly.pdbx_seq_one_letter_code
_entity_poly.pdbx_strand_id
1 'polypeptide(L)'
;MTIADLVVLDAHVLTMDEEHPTTTALAARDGRIVALGEDVRAYIGRRTEVVEGAGLTVTPGLIDCHQHPVMGADTTRGANLVGALTLDDVRRRLTEQAAACAPDDWVIGFGGEYAAFAGHAFHRDLIDAAVGGRPAFVWMSDSHTALLSTAALRIAGLTGPREFADRSEIVCDDRGPTGELHEMTACFLGYRAVPPMPRAELLTRVEALFADQNRHGLTGVHVLDDAPRTADTLAGLGDQARLSMRVRLAPWCPPGDVDHLAERIGELRSLHGLIRLAAVKFFADGAIDGGGAWLHEPDCCGQSHRSQWKDFDRYAEAVAIARRAGLAAWTHAIGDRAVSRALDVYAKHAAPPAGRHRIEHAEVLSDADVPRFAALDVVASMQPTHMDWSLPDHSDNWSTRVGPARAAQAWRYADILAAGGHVALGSDWPVAAFDPRRTLAG
;
A
#
# COMPACT_ATOMS: atom_id res chain seq x y z
N MET A 1 6.80 -23.86 -37.46
CA MET A 1 5.74 -23.11 -36.76
C MET A 1 5.89 -23.30 -35.27
N THR A 2 5.75 -22.23 -34.51
CA THR A 2 5.90 -22.22 -33.05
C THR A 2 4.58 -22.69 -32.45
N ILE A 3 4.52 -23.92 -31.93
CA ILE A 3 3.31 -24.46 -31.26
C ILE A 3 3.06 -23.72 -29.94
N ALA A 4 1.80 -23.40 -29.66
CA ALA A 4 1.35 -22.68 -28.46
C ALA A 4 1.05 -23.63 -27.28
N ASP A 5 1.10 -23.10 -26.06
CA ASP A 5 0.71 -23.80 -24.84
C ASP A 5 -0.81 -23.69 -24.61
N LEU A 6 -1.39 -22.53 -24.92
CA LEU A 6 -2.82 -22.23 -24.82
C LEU A 6 -3.32 -21.59 -26.11
N VAL A 7 -4.48 -22.02 -26.59
CA VAL A 7 -5.26 -21.35 -27.63
C VAL A 7 -6.70 -21.17 -27.14
N VAL A 8 -7.20 -19.94 -27.20
CA VAL A 8 -8.61 -19.64 -26.94
C VAL A 8 -9.27 -19.31 -28.27
N LEU A 9 -10.33 -20.04 -28.62
CA LEU A 9 -11.10 -19.86 -29.85
C LEU A 9 -12.47 -19.25 -29.55
N ASP A 10 -13.07 -18.61 -30.56
CA ASP A 10 -14.47 -18.16 -30.57
C ASP A 10 -14.91 -17.36 -29.33
N ALA A 11 -14.00 -16.54 -28.79
CA ALA A 11 -14.21 -15.68 -27.62
C ALA A 11 -14.23 -14.20 -28.00
N HIS A 12 -14.85 -13.34 -27.19
CA HIS A 12 -14.68 -11.89 -27.32
C HIS A 12 -13.41 -11.44 -26.58
N VAL A 13 -12.30 -11.27 -27.29
CA VAL A 13 -11.01 -10.90 -26.68
C VAL A 13 -10.79 -9.39 -26.78
N LEU A 14 -10.63 -8.70 -25.65
CA LEU A 14 -10.22 -7.30 -25.59
C LEU A 14 -8.68 -7.21 -25.61
N THR A 15 -8.12 -6.56 -26.62
CA THR A 15 -6.66 -6.45 -26.81
C THR A 15 -6.06 -5.21 -26.16
N MET A 16 -6.87 -4.17 -25.96
CA MET A 16 -6.47 -2.81 -25.61
C MET A 16 -5.55 -2.13 -26.64
N ASP A 17 -5.49 -2.66 -27.86
CA ASP A 17 -4.86 -2.01 -29.02
C ASP A 17 -5.90 -1.12 -29.72
N GLU A 18 -5.63 0.18 -29.89
CA GLU A 18 -6.56 1.10 -30.54
C GLU A 18 -6.85 0.72 -32.01
N GLU A 19 -5.87 0.12 -32.70
CA GLU A 19 -6.04 -0.30 -34.10
C GLU A 19 -6.80 -1.62 -34.22
N HIS A 20 -6.67 -2.49 -33.22
CA HIS A 20 -7.28 -3.84 -33.21
C HIS A 20 -7.94 -4.13 -31.86
N PRO A 21 -8.94 -3.34 -31.43
CA PRO A 21 -9.42 -3.32 -30.04
C PRO A 21 -10.02 -4.65 -29.58
N THR A 22 -10.50 -5.45 -30.53
CA THR A 22 -11.06 -6.77 -30.24
C THR A 22 -10.59 -7.80 -31.25
N THR A 23 -10.60 -9.06 -30.83
CA THR A 23 -10.40 -10.22 -31.71
C THR A 23 -11.23 -11.41 -31.23
N THR A 24 -11.32 -12.46 -32.04
CA THR A 24 -12.12 -13.65 -31.74
C THR A 24 -11.32 -14.79 -31.10
N ALA A 25 -9.99 -14.69 -31.11
CA ALA A 25 -9.13 -15.78 -30.66
C ALA A 25 -7.72 -15.30 -30.31
N LEU A 26 -7.02 -16.05 -29.46
CA LEU A 26 -5.62 -15.79 -29.11
C LEU A 26 -4.84 -17.09 -28.95
N ALA A 27 -3.54 -17.04 -29.23
CA ALA A 27 -2.59 -18.09 -28.90
C ALA A 27 -1.53 -17.54 -27.94
N ALA A 28 -1.20 -18.31 -26.90
CA ALA A 28 -0.17 -17.97 -25.93
C ALA A 28 0.85 -19.10 -25.80
N ARG A 29 2.12 -18.71 -25.63
CA ARG A 29 3.24 -19.61 -25.41
C ARG A 29 4.23 -18.96 -24.44
N ASP A 30 4.75 -19.75 -23.50
CA ASP A 30 5.77 -19.33 -22.53
C ASP A 30 5.35 -18.01 -21.83
N GLY A 31 4.06 -17.89 -21.50
CA GLY A 31 3.47 -16.72 -20.82
C GLY A 31 3.34 -15.45 -21.68
N ARG A 32 3.47 -15.55 -23.02
CA ARG A 32 3.33 -14.44 -23.97
C ARG A 32 2.26 -14.74 -25.01
N ILE A 33 1.53 -13.72 -25.44
CA ILE A 33 0.65 -13.80 -26.61
C ILE A 33 1.53 -13.85 -27.87
N VAL A 34 1.31 -14.86 -28.72
CA VAL A 34 2.10 -15.09 -29.95
C VAL A 34 1.30 -14.95 -31.24
N ALA A 35 -0.04 -14.96 -31.15
CA ALA A 35 -0.94 -14.66 -32.26
C ALA A 35 -2.32 -14.26 -31.75
N LEU A 36 -3.06 -13.52 -32.58
CA LEU A 36 -4.44 -13.08 -32.37
C LEU A 36 -5.26 -13.36 -33.65
N GLY A 37 -6.56 -13.58 -33.52
CA GLY A 37 -7.48 -13.75 -34.65
C GLY A 37 -7.47 -15.14 -35.30
N GLU A 38 -7.85 -15.23 -36.57
CA GLU A 38 -8.16 -16.51 -37.23
C GLU A 38 -6.94 -17.45 -37.38
N ASP A 39 -5.74 -16.88 -37.49
CA ASP A 39 -4.49 -17.62 -37.73
C ASP A 39 -4.02 -18.45 -36.52
N VAL A 40 -4.64 -18.29 -35.34
CA VAL A 40 -4.22 -18.99 -34.11
C VAL A 40 -4.38 -20.52 -34.22
N ARG A 41 -5.26 -21.03 -35.08
CA ARG A 41 -5.46 -22.47 -35.28
C ARG A 41 -4.19 -23.17 -35.77
N ALA A 42 -3.32 -22.46 -36.50
CA ALA A 42 -2.03 -22.99 -36.97
C ALA A 42 -1.02 -23.22 -35.82
N TYR A 43 -1.29 -22.68 -34.63
CA TYR A 43 -0.45 -22.83 -33.44
C TYR A 43 -0.85 -24.04 -32.57
N ILE A 44 -1.96 -24.71 -32.90
CA ILE A 44 -2.45 -25.88 -32.15
C ILE A 44 -1.59 -27.10 -32.45
N GLY A 45 -1.02 -27.69 -31.40
CA GLY A 45 -0.30 -28.95 -31.44
C GLY A 45 -0.85 -29.95 -30.43
N ARG A 46 -0.23 -31.13 -30.36
CA ARG A 46 -0.69 -32.26 -29.53
C ARG A 46 -0.78 -31.99 -28.02
N ARG A 47 -0.11 -30.95 -27.53
CA ARG A 47 -0.05 -30.58 -26.10
C ARG A 47 -0.69 -29.22 -25.81
N THR A 48 -1.23 -28.57 -26.83
CA THR A 48 -1.87 -27.25 -26.68
C THR A 48 -3.19 -27.45 -25.95
N GLU A 49 -3.38 -26.70 -24.87
CA GLU A 49 -4.69 -26.55 -24.26
C GLU A 49 -5.55 -25.68 -25.18
N VAL A 50 -6.69 -26.20 -25.61
CA VAL A 50 -7.64 -25.47 -26.46
C VAL A 50 -8.89 -25.19 -25.66
N VAL A 51 -9.24 -23.91 -25.52
CA VAL A 51 -10.44 -23.44 -24.84
C VAL A 51 -11.43 -22.92 -25.87
N GLU A 52 -12.59 -23.55 -25.95
CA GLU A 52 -13.72 -23.06 -26.74
C GLU A 52 -14.43 -21.96 -25.95
N GLY A 53 -14.25 -20.72 -26.36
CA GLY A 53 -14.64 -19.53 -25.62
C GLY A 53 -15.97 -18.93 -26.02
N ALA A 54 -16.86 -19.70 -26.67
CA ALA A 54 -18.17 -19.22 -27.08
C ALA A 54 -18.95 -18.62 -25.89
N GLY A 55 -19.27 -17.33 -25.96
CA GLY A 55 -19.96 -16.59 -24.89
C GLY A 55 -19.03 -16.07 -23.78
N LEU A 56 -17.73 -16.33 -23.84
CA LEU A 56 -16.75 -15.79 -22.92
C LEU A 56 -16.18 -14.45 -23.44
N THR A 57 -15.83 -13.57 -22.51
CA THR A 57 -15.00 -12.39 -22.78
C THR A 57 -13.64 -12.58 -22.12
N VAL A 58 -12.58 -12.43 -22.90
CA VAL A 58 -11.20 -12.42 -22.39
C VAL A 58 -10.75 -10.97 -22.29
N THR A 59 -10.26 -10.58 -21.12
CA THR A 59 -9.74 -9.25 -20.85
C THR A 59 -8.27 -9.35 -20.42
N PRO A 60 -7.47 -8.27 -20.53
CA PRO A 60 -6.20 -8.22 -19.84
C PRO A 60 -6.43 -8.41 -18.34
N GLY A 61 -5.59 -9.23 -17.71
CA GLY A 61 -5.63 -9.39 -16.27
C GLY A 61 -5.39 -8.05 -15.57
N LEU A 62 -6.13 -7.80 -14.49
CA LEU A 62 -6.08 -6.55 -13.76
C LEU A 62 -4.76 -6.43 -12.97
N ILE A 63 -4.35 -5.20 -12.69
CA ILE A 63 -3.14 -4.89 -11.94
C ILE A 63 -3.53 -3.99 -10.77
N ASP A 64 -3.22 -4.43 -9.56
CA ASP A 64 -3.30 -3.54 -8.39
C ASP A 64 -2.02 -2.69 -8.33
N CYS A 65 -2.16 -1.37 -8.48
CA CYS A 65 -1.03 -0.47 -8.58
C CYS A 65 -0.46 0.03 -7.24
N HIS A 66 -1.01 -0.40 -6.10
CA HIS A 66 -0.49 -0.06 -4.77
C HIS A 66 -0.93 -1.10 -3.73
N GLN A 67 -0.02 -1.94 -3.24
CA GLN A 67 -0.27 -2.85 -2.12
C GLN A 67 0.95 -3.11 -1.25
N HIS A 68 0.67 -3.65 -0.07
CA HIS A 68 1.62 -4.08 0.95
C HIS A 68 1.51 -5.58 1.28
N PRO A 69 1.64 -6.51 0.31
CA PRO A 69 1.25 -7.91 0.51
C PRO A 69 2.10 -8.66 1.55
N VAL A 70 3.40 -8.40 1.65
CA VAL A 70 4.26 -9.15 2.59
C VAL A 70 4.17 -8.54 3.98
N MET A 71 4.22 -7.21 4.06
CA MET A 71 3.98 -6.51 5.32
C MET A 71 2.60 -6.87 5.87
N GLY A 72 1.55 -6.75 5.05
CA GLY A 72 0.18 -7.04 5.44
C GLY A 72 -0.01 -8.49 5.88
N ALA A 73 0.54 -9.47 5.15
CA ALA A 73 0.45 -10.88 5.56
C ALA A 73 1.06 -11.14 6.95
N ASP A 74 2.07 -10.35 7.35
CA ASP A 74 2.70 -10.42 8.67
C ASP A 74 1.91 -9.67 9.75
N THR A 75 1.40 -8.49 9.44
CA THR A 75 0.75 -7.59 10.41
C THR A 75 -0.74 -7.90 10.59
N THR A 76 -1.43 -8.41 9.58
CA THR A 76 -2.85 -8.81 9.68
C THR A 76 -2.98 -10.24 10.21
N ARG A 77 -2.59 -10.42 11.48
CA ARG A 77 -2.76 -11.67 12.21
C ARG A 77 -3.33 -11.41 13.61
N GLY A 78 -3.96 -12.43 14.18
CA GLY A 78 -4.65 -12.32 15.46
C GLY A 78 -6.03 -11.69 15.29
N ALA A 79 -6.37 -10.74 16.17
CA ALA A 79 -7.69 -10.12 16.22
C ALA A 79 -7.94 -9.19 15.03
N ASN A 80 -8.91 -9.54 14.18
CA ASN A 80 -9.44 -8.62 13.18
C ASN A 80 -10.38 -7.61 13.85
N LEU A 81 -9.98 -6.34 13.93
CA LEU A 81 -10.76 -5.26 14.53
C LEU A 81 -11.57 -4.45 13.51
N VAL A 82 -11.47 -4.76 12.22
CA VAL A 82 -12.24 -4.09 11.17
C VAL A 82 -13.74 -4.17 11.48
N GLY A 83 -14.42 -3.03 11.42
CA GLY A 83 -15.84 -2.89 11.76
C GLY A 83 -16.15 -3.03 13.26
N ALA A 84 -15.16 -3.04 14.15
CA ALA A 84 -15.40 -2.79 15.58
C ALA A 84 -15.57 -1.28 15.76
N LEU A 85 -16.80 -0.82 16.03
CA LEU A 85 -17.15 0.61 16.11
C LEU A 85 -17.27 1.11 17.55
N THR A 86 -17.00 0.26 18.54
CA THR A 86 -17.05 0.60 19.96
C THR A 86 -15.84 0.03 20.70
N LEU A 87 -15.40 0.69 21.78
CA LEU A 87 -14.30 0.22 22.61
C LEU A 87 -14.59 -1.17 23.22
N ASP A 88 -15.85 -1.44 23.55
CA ASP A 88 -16.26 -2.74 24.08
C ASP A 88 -16.13 -3.85 23.03
N ASP A 89 -16.44 -3.58 21.76
CA ASP A 89 -16.20 -4.53 20.67
C ASP A 89 -14.70 -4.80 20.48
N VAL A 90 -13.88 -3.74 20.52
CA VAL A 90 -12.42 -3.88 20.44
C VAL A 90 -11.92 -4.77 21.58
N ARG A 91 -12.30 -4.46 22.82
CA ARG A 91 -11.89 -5.24 24.01
C ARG A 91 -12.35 -6.68 23.93
N ARG A 92 -13.60 -6.93 23.51
CA ARG A 92 -14.14 -8.28 23.35
C ARG A 92 -13.29 -9.09 22.37
N ARG A 93 -13.00 -8.55 21.18
CA ARG A 93 -12.19 -9.25 20.17
C ARG A 93 -10.75 -9.50 20.63
N LEU A 94 -10.15 -8.55 21.37
CA LEU A 94 -8.83 -8.72 21.99
C LEU A 94 -8.84 -9.78 23.09
N THR A 95 -9.89 -9.85 23.91
CA THR A 95 -10.06 -10.90 24.92
C THR A 95 -10.25 -12.28 24.31
N GLU A 96 -11.06 -12.39 23.24
CA GLU A 96 -11.21 -13.63 22.47
C GLU A 96 -9.87 -14.11 21.89
N GLN A 97 -9.09 -13.18 21.31
CA GLN A 97 -7.76 -13.49 20.80
C GLN A 97 -6.80 -13.90 21.93
N ALA A 98 -6.79 -13.19 23.06
CA ALA A 98 -5.95 -13.52 24.20
C ALA A 98 -6.25 -14.91 24.79
N ALA A 99 -7.51 -15.37 24.69
CA ALA A 99 -7.92 -16.71 25.12
C ALA A 99 -7.49 -17.81 24.15
N ALA A 100 -7.31 -17.49 22.86
CA ALA A 100 -6.83 -18.42 21.84
C ALA A 100 -5.30 -18.55 21.79
N CYS A 101 -4.58 -17.56 22.32
CA CYS A 101 -3.12 -17.53 22.42
C CYS A 101 -2.58 -18.46 23.52
N ALA A 102 -1.35 -18.96 23.36
CA ALA A 102 -0.67 -19.66 24.45
C ALA A 102 -0.37 -18.70 25.62
N PRO A 103 -0.08 -19.22 26.83
CA PRO A 103 0.44 -18.37 27.90
C PRO A 103 1.65 -17.56 27.44
N ASP A 104 1.70 -16.28 27.80
CA ASP A 104 2.76 -15.32 27.46
C ASP A 104 2.93 -14.95 25.96
N ASP A 105 2.08 -15.49 25.07
CA ASP A 105 2.05 -15.05 23.67
C ASP A 105 1.57 -13.61 23.53
N TRP A 106 2.01 -12.99 22.42
CA TRP A 106 1.56 -11.66 22.03
C TRP A 106 0.11 -11.68 21.52
N VAL A 107 -0.69 -10.73 22.00
CA VAL A 107 -2.02 -10.45 21.46
C VAL A 107 -1.89 -9.38 20.38
N ILE A 108 -2.04 -9.78 19.12
CA ILE A 108 -1.91 -8.88 17.97
C ILE A 108 -3.32 -8.57 17.45
N GLY A 109 -3.58 -7.30 17.16
CA GLY A 109 -4.80 -6.84 16.51
C GLY A 109 -4.49 -5.92 15.34
N PHE A 110 -5.40 -5.85 14.36
CA PHE A 110 -5.28 -5.00 13.19
C PHE A 110 -6.62 -4.41 12.76
N GLY A 111 -6.57 -3.27 12.06
CA GLY A 111 -7.77 -2.59 11.55
C GLY A 111 -8.59 -1.90 12.65
N GLY A 112 -7.93 -1.37 13.69
CA GLY A 112 -8.62 -0.62 14.75
C GLY A 112 -9.20 0.69 14.23
N GLU A 113 -10.53 0.82 14.26
CA GLU A 113 -11.23 2.01 13.77
C GLU A 113 -11.21 3.15 14.81
N TYR A 114 -10.85 4.36 14.41
CA TYR A 114 -10.83 5.53 15.31
C TYR A 114 -12.18 5.80 15.98
N ALA A 115 -13.29 5.51 15.29
CA ALA A 115 -14.64 5.64 15.83
C ALA A 115 -14.84 4.82 17.12
N ALA A 116 -14.19 3.66 17.25
CA ALA A 116 -14.28 2.82 18.45
C ALA A 116 -13.70 3.47 19.70
N PHE A 117 -12.80 4.44 19.52
CA PHE A 117 -12.08 5.11 20.59
C PHE A 117 -12.54 6.56 20.79
N ALA A 118 -13.57 7.00 20.06
CA ALA A 118 -14.11 8.34 20.17
C ALA A 118 -14.49 8.68 21.62
N GLY A 119 -14.04 9.84 22.10
CA GLY A 119 -14.25 10.28 23.49
C GLY A 119 -13.26 9.73 24.52
N HIS A 120 -12.27 8.92 24.09
CA HIS A 120 -11.21 8.40 24.94
C HIS A 120 -9.85 8.95 24.52
N ALA A 121 -8.99 9.25 25.50
CA ALA A 121 -7.57 9.51 25.23
C ALA A 121 -6.87 8.19 24.84
N PHE A 122 -6.08 8.22 23.77
CA PHE A 122 -5.39 7.04 23.26
C PHE A 122 -4.28 6.61 24.22
N HIS A 123 -4.56 5.55 24.99
CA HIS A 123 -3.70 5.11 26.09
C HIS A 123 -3.77 3.59 26.27
N ARG A 124 -2.66 2.97 26.67
CA ARG A 124 -2.49 1.53 26.92
C ARG A 124 -3.52 0.94 27.87
N ASP A 125 -4.01 1.76 28.80
CA ASP A 125 -5.10 1.44 29.74
C ASP A 125 -6.39 0.98 29.02
N LEU A 126 -6.59 1.40 27.76
CA LEU A 126 -7.74 1.00 26.95
C LEU A 126 -7.74 -0.51 26.64
N ILE A 127 -6.57 -1.13 26.52
CA ILE A 127 -6.42 -2.53 26.09
C ILE A 127 -5.77 -3.44 27.14
N ASP A 128 -5.03 -2.89 28.12
CA ASP A 128 -4.29 -3.67 29.13
C ASP A 128 -5.14 -4.72 29.86
N ALA A 129 -6.35 -4.34 30.29
CA ALA A 129 -7.26 -5.24 30.97
C ALA A 129 -7.81 -6.33 30.04
N ALA A 130 -8.11 -5.99 28.78
CA ALA A 130 -8.66 -6.92 27.80
C ALA A 130 -7.69 -8.04 27.42
N VAL A 131 -6.39 -7.77 27.47
CA VAL A 131 -5.34 -8.74 27.15
C VAL A 131 -4.81 -9.47 28.39
N GLY A 132 -5.31 -9.13 29.58
CA GLY A 132 -4.96 -9.80 30.84
C GLY A 132 -3.49 -9.67 31.22
N GLY A 133 -2.88 -8.49 30.96
CA GLY A 133 -1.47 -8.22 31.24
C GLY A 133 -0.46 -8.81 30.24
N ARG A 134 -0.94 -9.47 29.18
CA ARG A 134 -0.10 -9.94 28.06
C ARG A 134 0.45 -8.78 27.23
N PRO A 135 1.60 -8.95 26.56
CA PRO A 135 2.04 -7.97 25.57
C PRO A 135 1.06 -7.94 24.40
N ALA A 136 0.62 -6.74 24.03
CA ALA A 136 -0.31 -6.55 22.93
C ALA A 136 0.11 -5.40 22.03
N PHE A 137 -0.18 -5.56 20.74
CA PHE A 137 0.08 -4.57 19.70
C PHE A 137 -1.14 -4.48 18.79
N VAL A 138 -1.72 -3.30 18.65
CA VAL A 138 -2.88 -3.04 17.80
C VAL A 138 -2.50 -2.05 16.71
N TRP A 139 -2.63 -2.48 15.45
CA TRP A 139 -2.56 -1.58 14.31
C TRP A 139 -3.90 -0.89 14.09
N MET A 140 -3.87 0.44 13.93
CA MET A 140 -5.03 1.24 13.57
C MET A 140 -5.36 1.12 12.08
N SER A 141 -6.58 1.51 11.69
CA SER A 141 -7.05 1.39 10.30
C SER A 141 -6.23 2.23 9.31
N ASP A 142 -5.61 3.32 9.76
CA ASP A 142 -4.72 4.13 8.92
C ASP A 142 -3.36 3.46 8.64
N SER A 143 -3.00 2.38 9.32
CA SER A 143 -1.66 1.75 9.30
C SER A 143 -0.48 2.66 9.68
N HIS A 144 -0.71 3.92 10.03
CA HIS A 144 0.28 4.91 10.49
C HIS A 144 0.29 5.05 12.02
N THR A 145 -0.71 4.50 12.70
CA THR A 145 -0.83 4.56 14.17
C THR A 145 -0.91 3.16 14.77
N ALA A 146 -0.33 3.00 15.96
CA ALA A 146 -0.44 1.77 16.74
C ALA A 146 -0.67 2.04 18.22
N LEU A 147 -1.31 1.09 18.90
CA LEU A 147 -1.50 1.08 20.35
C LEU A 147 -0.87 -0.15 20.99
N LEU A 148 0.05 0.07 21.92
CA LEU A 148 0.77 -0.96 22.66
C LEU A 148 0.25 -1.07 24.09
N SER A 149 0.21 -2.30 24.62
CA SER A 149 -0.03 -2.54 26.04
C SER A 149 1.17 -2.14 26.92
N THR A 150 0.96 -2.00 28.22
CA THR A 150 2.04 -1.76 29.20
C THR A 150 3.12 -2.85 29.11
N ALA A 151 2.72 -4.11 28.95
CA ALA A 151 3.67 -5.21 28.81
C ALA A 151 4.45 -5.14 27.48
N ALA A 152 3.81 -4.74 26.38
CA ALA A 152 4.47 -4.57 25.09
C ALA A 152 5.49 -3.44 25.11
N LEU A 153 5.15 -2.28 25.67
CA LEU A 153 6.08 -1.15 25.83
C LEU A 153 7.36 -1.57 26.59
N ARG A 154 7.20 -2.33 27.67
CA ARG A 154 8.33 -2.86 28.46
C ARG A 154 9.22 -3.80 27.63
N ILE A 155 8.63 -4.72 26.87
CA ILE A 155 9.41 -5.67 26.04
C ILE A 155 10.12 -4.92 24.91
N ALA A 156 9.46 -3.94 24.29
CA ALA A 156 10.02 -3.09 23.25
C ALA A 156 11.08 -2.10 23.77
N GLY A 157 11.24 -1.95 25.09
CA GLY A 157 12.19 -1.01 25.70
C GLY A 157 11.81 0.45 25.48
N LEU A 158 10.53 0.75 25.19
CA LEU A 158 10.03 2.09 24.98
C LEU A 158 9.72 2.72 26.34
N THR A 159 10.63 3.57 26.83
CA THR A 159 10.62 4.10 28.20
C THR A 159 10.38 5.60 28.29
N GLY A 160 10.34 6.29 27.15
CA GLY A 160 10.13 7.73 27.08
C GLY A 160 10.17 8.23 25.63
N PRO A 161 10.19 9.55 25.42
CA PRO A 161 10.26 10.15 24.09
C PRO A 161 11.58 9.79 23.41
N ARG A 162 11.55 9.74 22.07
CA ARG A 162 12.71 9.44 21.22
C ARG A 162 12.73 10.36 20.01
N GLU A 163 13.92 10.82 19.64
CA GLU A 163 14.13 11.54 18.38
C GLU A 163 14.24 10.57 17.20
N PHE A 164 13.52 10.89 16.13
CA PHE A 164 13.55 10.18 14.85
C PHE A 164 14.08 11.08 13.73
N ALA A 165 14.56 10.47 12.64
CA ALA A 165 14.99 11.20 11.45
C ALA A 165 13.79 11.76 10.65
N ASP A 166 12.62 11.14 10.84
CA ASP A 166 11.35 11.56 10.30
C ASP A 166 10.45 12.11 11.42
N ARG A 167 9.15 12.08 11.18
CA ARG A 167 8.13 12.61 12.08
C ARG A 167 7.53 11.60 13.04
N SER A 168 8.08 10.40 13.10
CA SER A 168 7.62 9.41 14.05
C SER A 168 7.69 9.91 15.49
N GLU A 169 6.72 9.48 16.29
CA GLU A 169 6.57 9.87 17.67
C GLU A 169 6.22 8.67 18.55
N ILE A 170 6.78 8.67 19.76
CA ILE A 170 6.28 7.86 20.88
C ILE A 170 5.52 8.85 21.76
N VAL A 171 4.20 8.74 21.79
CA VAL A 171 3.37 9.70 22.53
C VAL A 171 3.58 9.47 24.03
N CYS A 172 3.85 10.55 24.76
CA CYS A 172 4.10 10.51 26.20
C CYS A 172 3.17 11.47 26.96
N ASP A 173 2.73 11.03 28.14
CA ASP A 173 2.08 11.86 29.16
C ASP A 173 2.97 11.96 30.41
N ASP A 174 2.45 12.55 31.49
CA ASP A 174 3.16 12.67 32.78
C ASP A 174 3.52 11.30 33.41
N ARG A 175 2.92 10.20 32.95
CA ARG A 175 3.19 8.82 33.38
C ARG A 175 4.16 8.09 32.43
N GLY A 176 4.68 8.76 31.40
CA GLY A 176 5.58 8.18 30.40
C GLY A 176 4.86 7.80 29.09
N PRO A 177 5.39 6.82 28.31
CA PRO A 177 4.81 6.44 27.03
C PRO A 177 3.38 5.94 27.14
N THR A 178 2.42 6.63 26.51
CA THR A 178 0.99 6.29 26.59
C THR A 178 0.68 4.93 25.99
N GLY A 179 1.52 4.43 25.07
CA GLY A 179 1.27 3.24 24.27
C GLY A 179 0.95 3.57 22.82
N GLU A 180 0.59 4.82 22.54
CA GLU A 180 0.35 5.32 21.20
C GLU A 180 1.67 5.63 20.48
N LEU A 181 1.78 5.14 19.25
CA LEU A 181 2.90 5.38 18.35
C LEU A 181 2.38 5.99 17.05
N HIS A 182 3.07 7.02 16.54
CA HIS A 182 2.72 7.68 15.28
C HIS A 182 3.81 7.52 14.23
N GLU A 183 3.36 7.37 12.99
CA GLU A 183 4.13 7.13 11.79
C GLU A 183 4.93 5.82 11.82
N MET A 184 5.29 5.37 10.62
CA MET A 184 5.80 4.02 10.39
C MET A 184 7.07 3.70 11.17
N THR A 185 8.01 4.64 11.30
CA THR A 185 9.29 4.38 11.96
C THR A 185 9.13 4.04 13.45
N ALA A 186 8.26 4.75 14.18
CA ALA A 186 7.93 4.43 15.57
C ALA A 186 7.08 3.16 15.66
N CYS A 187 6.05 3.02 14.82
CA CYS A 187 5.21 1.83 14.85
C CYS A 187 6.02 0.54 14.62
N PHE A 188 6.92 0.54 13.63
CA PHE A 188 7.83 -0.61 13.40
C PHE A 188 8.89 -0.76 14.49
N LEU A 189 9.36 0.32 15.11
CA LEU A 189 10.23 0.22 16.28
C LEU A 189 9.55 -0.58 17.40
N GLY A 190 8.27 -0.31 17.68
CA GLY A 190 7.46 -1.09 18.62
C GLY A 190 7.20 -2.51 18.13
N TYR A 191 6.81 -2.67 16.86
CA TYR A 191 6.43 -3.96 16.29
C TYR A 191 7.61 -4.95 16.20
N ARG A 192 8.86 -4.48 16.11
CA ARG A 192 10.06 -5.33 16.17
C ARG A 192 10.18 -6.16 17.46
N ALA A 193 9.48 -5.78 18.52
CA ALA A 193 9.41 -6.56 19.76
C ALA A 193 8.48 -7.78 19.65
N VAL A 194 7.56 -7.76 18.68
CA VAL A 194 6.66 -8.88 18.38
C VAL A 194 7.48 -10.00 17.73
N PRO A 195 7.36 -11.26 18.20
CA PRO A 195 8.03 -12.39 17.57
C PRO A 195 7.69 -12.46 16.07
N PRO A 196 8.70 -12.48 15.18
CA PRO A 196 8.44 -12.46 13.75
C PRO A 196 7.77 -13.76 13.33
N MET A 197 6.88 -13.67 12.34
CA MET A 197 6.31 -14.85 11.72
C MET A 197 7.41 -15.73 11.11
N PRO A 198 7.38 -17.07 11.33
CA PRO A 198 8.31 -17.97 10.67
C PRO A 198 8.28 -17.80 9.15
N ARG A 199 9.45 -17.75 8.51
CA ARG A 199 9.58 -17.54 7.05
C ARG A 199 8.70 -18.48 6.22
N ALA A 200 8.62 -19.76 6.59
CA ALA A 200 7.80 -20.75 5.88
C ALA A 200 6.29 -20.46 5.98
N GLU A 201 5.83 -19.92 7.11
CA GLU A 201 4.45 -19.50 7.29
C GLU A 201 4.18 -18.24 6.45
N LEU A 202 5.09 -17.26 6.47
CA LEU A 202 4.95 -16.02 5.70
C LEU A 202 4.85 -16.30 4.19
N LEU A 203 5.71 -17.17 3.65
CA LEU A 203 5.65 -17.61 2.25
C LEU A 203 4.27 -18.20 1.92
N THR A 204 3.76 -19.09 2.77
CA THR A 204 2.45 -19.74 2.59
C THR A 204 1.31 -18.72 2.63
N ARG A 205 1.35 -17.74 3.53
CA ARG A 205 0.34 -16.68 3.61
C ARG A 205 0.35 -15.77 2.39
N VAL A 206 1.51 -15.34 1.92
CA VAL A 206 1.63 -14.49 0.73
C VAL A 206 1.20 -15.24 -0.52
N GLU A 207 1.55 -16.53 -0.65
CA GLU A 207 1.04 -17.37 -1.73
C GLU A 207 -0.49 -17.49 -1.71
N ALA A 208 -1.08 -17.74 -0.53
CA ALA A 208 -2.53 -17.83 -0.38
C ALA A 208 -3.23 -16.51 -0.71
N LEU A 209 -2.65 -15.36 -0.29
CA LEU A 209 -3.14 -14.03 -0.66
C LEU A 209 -3.14 -13.83 -2.17
N PHE A 210 -2.02 -14.10 -2.84
CA PHE A 210 -1.93 -13.95 -4.29
C PHE A 210 -2.86 -14.94 -5.01
N ALA A 211 -3.03 -16.16 -4.51
CA ALA A 211 -4.01 -17.08 -5.06
C ALA A 211 -5.45 -16.55 -4.95
N ASP A 212 -5.82 -15.88 -3.85
CA ASP A 212 -7.13 -15.26 -3.69
C ASP A 212 -7.31 -14.03 -4.61
N GLN A 213 -6.27 -13.20 -4.73
CA GLN A 213 -6.25 -12.08 -5.67
C GLN A 213 -6.40 -12.56 -7.13
N ASN A 214 -5.75 -13.65 -7.51
CA ASN A 214 -5.91 -14.27 -8.82
C ASN A 214 -7.37 -14.68 -9.09
N ARG A 215 -8.10 -15.16 -8.08
CA ARG A 215 -9.54 -15.50 -8.21
C ARG A 215 -10.42 -14.28 -8.49
N HIS A 216 -9.94 -13.08 -8.14
CA HIS A 216 -10.59 -11.80 -8.42
C HIS A 216 -10.12 -11.17 -9.74
N GLY A 217 -9.27 -11.86 -10.51
CA GLY A 217 -8.81 -11.41 -11.83
C GLY A 217 -7.54 -10.55 -11.79
N LEU A 218 -6.90 -10.40 -10.63
CA LEU A 218 -5.61 -9.74 -10.51
C LEU A 218 -4.50 -10.67 -11.03
N THR A 219 -3.61 -10.15 -11.86
CA THR A 219 -2.47 -10.90 -12.43
C THR A 219 -1.13 -10.17 -12.29
N GLY A 220 -1.17 -8.94 -11.77
CA GLY A 220 -0.01 -8.16 -11.41
C GLY A 220 -0.28 -7.28 -10.20
N VAL A 221 0.80 -6.94 -9.50
CA VAL A 221 0.76 -6.13 -8.28
C VAL A 221 1.99 -5.24 -8.22
N HIS A 222 1.79 -4.02 -7.76
CA HIS A 222 2.87 -3.12 -7.38
C HIS A 222 3.03 -3.19 -5.87
N VAL A 223 4.15 -3.74 -5.44
CA VAL A 223 4.49 -3.99 -4.04
C VAL A 223 5.30 -2.82 -3.54
N LEU A 224 4.72 -2.04 -2.65
CA LEU A 224 5.35 -0.88 -2.03
C LEU A 224 5.67 -1.25 -0.58
N ASP A 225 6.55 -2.21 -0.33
CA ASP A 225 6.85 -2.69 1.04
C ASP A 225 8.28 -2.35 1.48
N ASP A 226 8.53 -2.46 2.78
CA ASP A 226 9.89 -2.43 3.30
C ASP A 226 10.73 -3.64 2.82
N ALA A 227 12.03 -3.42 2.61
CA ALA A 227 13.01 -4.43 2.22
C ALA A 227 14.15 -4.42 3.25
N PRO A 228 14.70 -5.59 3.64
CA PRO A 228 14.94 -6.75 2.76
C PRO A 228 13.94 -7.91 2.86
N ARG A 229 13.14 -8.01 3.93
CA ARG A 229 12.29 -9.18 4.21
C ARG A 229 11.24 -9.46 3.10
N THR A 230 10.67 -8.41 2.53
CA THR A 230 9.75 -8.52 1.38
C THR A 230 10.44 -9.08 0.15
N ALA A 231 11.64 -8.58 -0.16
CA ALA A 231 12.41 -9.08 -1.30
C ALA A 231 12.78 -10.56 -1.15
N ASP A 232 13.23 -10.99 0.04
CA ASP A 232 13.52 -12.41 0.32
C ASP A 232 12.27 -13.29 0.22
N THR A 233 11.12 -12.82 0.72
CA THR A 233 9.85 -13.57 0.65
C THR A 233 9.41 -13.74 -0.81
N LEU A 234 9.42 -12.66 -1.59
CA LEU A 234 9.03 -12.70 -3.00
C LEU A 234 10.01 -13.55 -3.83
N ALA A 235 11.32 -13.37 -3.63
CA ALA A 235 12.34 -14.20 -4.27
C ALA A 235 12.17 -15.68 -3.90
N GLY A 236 11.92 -16.00 -2.62
CA GLY A 236 11.65 -17.35 -2.17
C GLY A 236 10.42 -18.00 -2.81
N LEU A 237 9.35 -17.24 -3.07
CA LEU A 237 8.21 -17.73 -3.85
C LEU A 237 8.57 -17.92 -5.33
N GLY A 238 9.33 -16.99 -5.90
CA GLY A 238 9.80 -17.06 -7.30
C GLY A 238 10.69 -18.28 -7.55
N ASP A 239 11.69 -18.50 -6.70
CA ASP A 239 12.64 -19.61 -6.78
C ASP A 239 11.96 -20.98 -6.64
N GLN A 240 10.82 -21.03 -5.93
CA GLN A 240 10.00 -22.23 -5.76
C GLN A 240 8.91 -22.37 -6.84
N ALA A 241 8.86 -21.47 -7.83
CA ALA A 241 7.81 -21.40 -8.85
C ALA A 241 6.38 -21.29 -8.26
N ARG A 242 6.25 -20.66 -7.10
CA ARG A 242 5.00 -20.44 -6.35
C ARG A 242 4.42 -19.03 -6.55
N LEU A 243 5.18 -18.12 -7.16
CA LEU A 243 4.71 -16.76 -7.41
C LEU A 243 3.74 -16.73 -8.61
N SER A 244 2.48 -16.38 -8.34
CA SER A 244 1.40 -16.37 -9.35
C SER A 244 1.14 -14.99 -9.98
N MET A 245 1.85 -13.96 -9.51
CA MET A 245 1.63 -12.54 -9.85
C MET A 245 2.87 -11.93 -10.48
N ARG A 246 2.69 -11.04 -11.46
CA ARG A 246 3.77 -10.15 -11.92
C ARG A 246 3.98 -9.04 -10.90
N VAL A 247 5.17 -8.96 -10.31
CA VAL A 247 5.48 -8.01 -9.25
C VAL A 247 6.31 -6.85 -9.76
N ARG A 248 5.87 -5.63 -9.48
CA ARG A 248 6.68 -4.42 -9.54
C ARG A 248 7.00 -3.98 -8.12
N LEU A 249 8.24 -4.18 -7.69
CA LEU A 249 8.68 -3.82 -6.35
C LEU A 249 9.17 -2.37 -6.33
N ALA A 250 8.74 -1.63 -5.32
CA ALA A 250 9.28 -0.33 -4.94
C ALA A 250 9.61 -0.33 -3.43
N PRO A 251 10.86 -0.62 -3.04
CA PRO A 251 11.25 -0.66 -1.63
C PRO A 251 11.10 0.72 -0.99
N TRP A 252 10.75 0.74 0.29
CA TRP A 252 10.74 1.97 1.07
C TRP A 252 12.13 2.55 1.27
N CYS A 253 12.20 3.87 1.27
CA CYS A 253 13.35 4.63 1.73
C CYS A 253 12.87 5.73 2.68
N PRO A 254 12.87 5.47 4.00
CA PRO A 254 12.62 6.52 4.99
C PRO A 254 13.79 7.53 5.02
N PRO A 255 13.58 8.73 5.60
CA PRO A 255 14.62 9.77 5.66
C PRO A 255 15.97 9.32 6.22
N GLY A 256 15.95 8.42 7.21
CA GLY A 256 17.17 7.89 7.82
C GLY A 256 18.00 6.95 6.93
N ASP A 257 17.43 6.46 5.82
CA ASP A 257 18.06 5.43 4.99
C ASP A 257 18.63 5.96 3.68
N VAL A 258 18.55 7.27 3.42
CA VAL A 258 18.98 7.87 2.14
C VAL A 258 20.45 7.59 1.83
N ASP A 259 21.32 7.59 2.84
CA ASP A 259 22.76 7.32 2.68
C ASP A 259 23.03 5.88 2.17
N HIS A 260 22.15 4.94 2.49
CA HIS A 260 22.25 3.54 2.08
C HIS A 260 21.40 3.20 0.85
N LEU A 261 20.66 4.17 0.30
CA LEU A 261 19.69 3.93 -0.77
C LEU A 261 20.35 3.32 -2.02
N ALA A 262 21.49 3.85 -2.44
CA ALA A 262 22.17 3.36 -3.65
C ALA A 262 22.64 1.90 -3.50
N GLU A 263 23.14 1.53 -2.31
CA GLU A 263 23.56 0.17 -1.97
C GLU A 263 22.36 -0.79 -1.98
N ARG A 264 21.27 -0.43 -1.27
CA ARG A 264 20.02 -1.22 -1.24
C ARG A 264 19.43 -1.44 -2.65
N ILE A 265 19.45 -0.42 -3.50
CA ILE A 265 19.03 -0.56 -4.90
C ILE A 265 19.91 -1.59 -5.61
N GLY A 266 21.22 -1.57 -5.39
CA GLY A 266 22.16 -2.53 -5.96
C GLY A 266 21.84 -3.97 -5.58
N GLU A 267 21.56 -4.24 -4.31
CA GLU A 267 21.20 -5.57 -3.80
C GLU A 267 19.92 -6.12 -4.46
N LEU A 268 18.91 -5.25 -4.63
CA LEU A 268 17.60 -5.61 -5.17
C LEU A 268 17.59 -5.81 -6.70
N ARG A 269 18.65 -5.44 -7.43
CA ARG A 269 18.75 -5.69 -8.88
C ARG A 269 18.88 -7.17 -9.24
N SER A 270 19.22 -8.01 -8.27
CA SER A 270 19.32 -9.47 -8.45
C SER A 270 17.95 -10.16 -8.56
N LEU A 271 16.86 -9.45 -8.24
CA LEU A 271 15.49 -9.94 -8.42
C LEU A 271 15.20 -10.23 -9.90
N HIS A 272 14.53 -11.34 -10.16
CA HIS A 272 14.34 -11.86 -11.52
C HIS A 272 12.98 -12.56 -11.69
N GLY A 273 12.75 -13.16 -12.87
CA GLY A 273 11.51 -13.86 -13.18
C GLY A 273 10.32 -12.92 -13.29
N LEU A 274 9.29 -13.16 -12.47
CA LEU A 274 8.08 -12.33 -12.43
C LEU A 274 8.25 -11.05 -11.61
N ILE A 275 9.38 -10.88 -10.92
CA ILE A 275 9.66 -9.72 -10.06
C ILE A 275 10.55 -8.75 -10.81
N ARG A 276 10.21 -7.45 -10.77
CA ARG A 276 11.09 -6.38 -11.22
C ARG A 276 11.11 -5.23 -10.22
N LEU A 277 12.31 -4.75 -9.91
CA LEU A 277 12.51 -3.48 -9.23
C LEU A 277 12.10 -2.34 -10.17
N ALA A 278 11.08 -1.57 -9.80
CA ALA A 278 10.42 -0.61 -10.67
C ALA A 278 10.67 0.85 -10.26
N ALA A 279 10.74 1.10 -8.95
CA ALA A 279 10.86 2.43 -8.38
C ALA A 279 11.47 2.35 -6.98
N VAL A 280 11.57 3.49 -6.30
CA VAL A 280 11.76 3.60 -4.85
C VAL A 280 10.54 4.30 -4.27
N LYS A 281 10.02 3.80 -3.14
CA LYS A 281 8.88 4.39 -2.44
C LYS A 281 9.36 5.34 -1.34
N PHE A 282 8.84 6.56 -1.35
CA PHE A 282 9.07 7.60 -0.34
C PHE A 282 7.76 8.01 0.32
N PHE A 283 7.86 8.74 1.44
CA PHE A 283 6.72 9.30 2.18
C PHE A 283 6.96 10.80 2.39
N ALA A 284 6.17 11.67 1.78
CA ALA A 284 6.29 13.12 1.95
C ALA A 284 5.56 13.63 3.20
N ASP A 285 4.53 12.89 3.63
CA ASP A 285 3.70 13.11 4.81
C ASP A 285 3.11 11.77 5.34
N GLY A 286 2.15 11.85 6.25
CA GLY A 286 1.34 10.72 6.73
C GLY A 286 -0.15 10.89 6.38
N ALA A 287 -1.05 10.29 7.15
CA ALA A 287 -2.50 10.30 6.90
C ALA A 287 -3.25 11.50 7.51
N ILE A 288 -4.42 11.82 6.97
CA ILE A 288 -5.33 12.84 7.53
C ILE A 288 -5.84 12.41 8.90
N ASP A 289 -6.25 11.16 9.06
CA ASP A 289 -6.93 10.66 10.26
C ASP A 289 -6.13 10.83 11.56
N GLY A 290 -4.80 10.70 11.46
CA GLY A 290 -3.85 10.92 12.56
C GLY A 290 -3.28 12.35 12.61
N GLY A 291 -3.68 13.24 11.69
CA GLY A 291 -3.13 14.61 11.60
C GLY A 291 -1.70 14.69 11.04
N GLY A 292 -1.24 13.61 10.38
CA GLY A 292 0.11 13.46 9.83
C GLY A 292 0.29 13.96 8.40
N ALA A 293 -0.79 14.09 7.63
CA ALA A 293 -0.76 14.64 6.27
C ALA A 293 -0.27 16.10 6.25
N TRP A 294 0.42 16.53 5.20
CA TRP A 294 0.99 17.88 5.12
C TRP A 294 0.12 18.78 4.27
N LEU A 295 -0.60 19.67 4.94
CA LEU A 295 -1.54 20.59 4.32
C LEU A 295 -0.95 22.01 4.19
N HIS A 296 -1.47 22.78 3.24
CA HIS A 296 -1.12 24.21 3.10
C HIS A 296 -1.54 25.00 4.33
N GLU A 297 -2.76 24.77 4.78
CA GLU A 297 -3.31 25.27 6.03
C GLU A 297 -3.52 24.10 6.99
N PRO A 298 -3.30 24.27 8.31
CA PRO A 298 -3.57 23.23 9.30
C PRO A 298 -4.95 22.59 9.15
N ASP A 299 -5.08 21.34 9.64
CA ASP A 299 -6.39 20.71 9.74
C ASP A 299 -7.28 21.44 10.78
N CYS A 300 -8.56 21.06 10.86
CA CYS A 300 -9.51 21.66 11.81
C CYS A 300 -9.16 21.39 13.28
N CYS A 301 -8.19 20.52 13.55
CA CYS A 301 -7.62 20.25 14.86
C CYS A 301 -6.31 21.03 15.12
N GLY A 302 -5.84 21.84 14.17
CA GLY A 302 -4.58 22.58 14.26
C GLY A 302 -3.32 21.75 13.98
N GLN A 303 -3.47 20.53 13.48
CA GLN A 303 -2.40 19.59 13.11
C GLN A 303 -2.06 19.71 11.61
N SER A 304 -1.45 18.68 11.00
CA SER A 304 -1.20 18.61 9.54
C SER A 304 -0.37 19.73 8.90
N HIS A 305 0.55 20.36 9.65
CA HIS A 305 1.23 21.58 9.21
C HIS A 305 2.72 21.39 8.84
N ARG A 306 3.20 20.14 8.74
CA ARG A 306 4.63 19.83 8.55
C ARG A 306 4.82 18.73 7.49
N SER A 307 6.04 18.52 6.95
CA SER A 307 6.43 17.35 6.11
C SER A 307 7.05 16.18 6.88
N GLN A 308 6.83 14.92 6.45
CA GLN A 308 7.49 13.74 7.01
C GLN A 308 9.02 13.89 7.06
N TRP A 309 9.59 14.63 6.10
CA TRP A 309 10.99 14.98 6.06
C TRP A 309 11.24 16.25 6.87
N LYS A 310 12.05 16.13 7.94
CA LYS A 310 12.55 17.31 8.68
C LYS A 310 13.35 18.25 7.77
N ASP A 311 14.07 17.68 6.81
CA ASP A 311 14.76 18.39 5.73
C ASP A 311 14.24 17.88 4.37
N PHE A 312 13.48 18.72 3.67
CA PHE A 312 12.89 18.37 2.38
C PHE A 312 13.90 18.39 1.22
N ASP A 313 15.06 19.04 1.38
CA ASP A 313 16.13 18.98 0.37
C ASP A 313 16.74 17.57 0.35
N ARG A 314 16.76 16.88 1.51
CA ARG A 314 17.17 15.48 1.60
C ARG A 314 16.24 14.53 0.84
N TYR A 315 14.94 14.83 0.79
CA TYR A 315 14.00 14.12 -0.07
C TYR A 315 14.36 14.31 -1.56
N ALA A 316 14.64 15.54 -1.99
CA ALA A 316 15.05 15.82 -3.36
C ALA A 316 16.34 15.08 -3.75
N GLU A 317 17.29 15.00 -2.82
CA GLU A 317 18.51 14.19 -3.01
C GLU A 317 18.19 12.70 -3.18
N ALA A 318 17.30 12.14 -2.35
CA ALA A 318 16.89 10.74 -2.43
C ALA A 318 16.21 10.42 -3.78
N VAL A 319 15.34 11.31 -4.27
CA VAL A 319 14.75 11.22 -5.62
C VAL A 319 15.84 11.26 -6.70
N ALA A 320 16.83 12.13 -6.56
CA ALA A 320 17.95 12.22 -7.48
C ALA A 320 18.83 10.95 -7.46
N ILE A 321 19.03 10.32 -6.30
CA ILE A 321 19.73 9.02 -6.17
C ILE A 321 18.96 7.93 -6.94
N ALA A 322 17.65 7.80 -6.69
CA ALA A 322 16.80 6.84 -7.39
C ALA A 322 16.83 7.04 -8.92
N ARG A 323 16.72 8.29 -9.38
CA ARG A 323 16.82 8.65 -10.80
C ARG A 323 18.17 8.28 -11.39
N ARG A 324 19.29 8.55 -10.71
CA ARG A 324 20.64 8.16 -11.18
C ARG A 324 20.79 6.65 -11.31
N ALA A 325 20.07 5.90 -10.48
CA ALA A 325 19.95 4.46 -10.61
C ALA A 325 18.94 4.01 -11.69
N GLY A 326 18.34 4.93 -12.45
CA GLY A 326 17.36 4.60 -13.49
C GLY A 326 16.01 4.10 -12.95
N LEU A 327 15.70 4.40 -11.69
CA LEU A 327 14.41 4.08 -11.06
C LEU A 327 13.56 5.35 -10.92
N ALA A 328 12.25 5.19 -11.03
CA ALA A 328 11.31 6.25 -10.69
C ALA A 328 11.18 6.40 -9.17
N ALA A 329 10.62 7.52 -8.74
CA ALA A 329 10.18 7.75 -7.36
C ALA A 329 8.65 7.67 -7.31
N TRP A 330 8.15 6.88 -6.38
CA TRP A 330 6.73 6.77 -6.04
C TRP A 330 6.57 7.34 -4.63
N THR A 331 5.86 8.45 -4.47
CA THR A 331 5.85 9.19 -3.20
C THR A 331 4.45 9.21 -2.63
N HIS A 332 4.26 8.66 -1.43
CA HIS A 332 3.08 8.90 -0.63
C HIS A 332 2.98 10.40 -0.33
N ALA A 333 1.90 11.02 -0.81
CA ALA A 333 1.56 12.39 -0.51
C ALA A 333 0.03 12.51 -0.46
N ILE A 334 -0.51 12.65 0.74
CA ILE A 334 -1.97 12.76 0.97
C ILE A 334 -2.40 14.22 0.98
N GLY A 335 -1.66 15.07 1.70
CA GLY A 335 -1.97 16.48 1.83
C GLY A 335 -1.56 17.31 0.61
N ASP A 336 -2.33 18.36 0.31
CA ASP A 336 -2.11 19.23 -0.85
C ASP A 336 -0.70 19.83 -0.88
N ARG A 337 -0.15 20.23 0.26
CA ARG A 337 1.22 20.75 0.33
C ARG A 337 2.27 19.66 0.11
N ALA A 338 2.06 18.44 0.57
CA ALA A 338 2.95 17.33 0.24
C ALA A 338 2.97 17.06 -1.27
N VAL A 339 1.79 17.04 -1.91
CA VAL A 339 1.70 16.85 -3.36
C VAL A 339 2.41 17.97 -4.12
N SER A 340 2.10 19.23 -3.81
CA SER A 340 2.75 20.42 -4.39
C SER A 340 4.28 20.32 -4.34
N ARG A 341 4.82 19.94 -3.19
CA ARG A 341 6.27 19.88 -2.94
C ARG A 341 6.93 18.66 -3.59
N ALA A 342 6.27 17.52 -3.65
CA ALA A 342 6.75 16.37 -4.40
C ALA A 342 6.80 16.67 -5.91
N LEU A 343 5.77 17.32 -6.46
CA LEU A 343 5.73 17.76 -7.86
C LEU A 343 6.83 18.80 -8.18
N ASP A 344 7.16 19.69 -7.24
CA ASP A 344 8.30 20.63 -7.40
C ASP A 344 9.63 19.89 -7.58
N VAL A 345 9.81 18.79 -6.85
CA VAL A 345 11.01 17.95 -6.95
C VAL A 345 11.02 17.17 -8.26
N TYR A 346 9.88 16.60 -8.67
CA TYR A 346 9.76 15.89 -9.94
C TYR A 346 9.97 16.79 -11.15
N ALA A 347 9.58 18.07 -11.09
CA ALA A 347 9.87 19.03 -12.14
C ALA A 347 11.38 19.27 -12.35
N LYS A 348 12.19 19.13 -11.29
CA LYS A 348 13.66 19.25 -11.35
C LYS A 348 14.35 17.93 -11.67
N HIS A 349 13.70 16.82 -11.31
CA HIS A 349 14.20 15.47 -11.47
C HIS A 349 13.16 14.63 -12.21
N ALA A 350 13.02 14.85 -13.51
CA ALA A 350 12.08 14.08 -14.33
C ALA A 350 12.29 12.57 -14.18
N ALA A 351 11.29 11.75 -14.51
CA ALA A 351 11.41 10.30 -14.42
C ALA A 351 12.48 9.76 -15.41
N PRO A 352 13.11 8.61 -15.13
CA PRO A 352 13.94 7.93 -16.11
C PRO A 352 13.08 7.38 -17.28
N PRO A 353 13.63 7.19 -18.50
CA PRO A 353 12.84 6.77 -19.67
C PRO A 353 12.03 5.47 -19.50
N ALA A 354 12.48 4.58 -18.59
CA ALA A 354 11.85 3.28 -18.35
C ALA A 354 10.73 3.31 -17.29
N GLY A 355 10.35 4.48 -16.76
CA GLY A 355 9.32 4.59 -15.74
C GLY A 355 8.73 5.99 -15.61
N ARG A 356 7.70 6.11 -14.78
CA ARG A 356 7.05 7.39 -14.43
C ARG A 356 7.11 7.61 -12.94
N HIS A 357 7.30 8.87 -12.55
CA HIS A 357 7.08 9.29 -11.18
C HIS A 357 5.62 9.11 -10.81
N ARG A 358 5.37 8.87 -9.53
CA ARG A 358 4.03 8.73 -8.99
C ARG A 358 3.86 9.56 -7.74
N ILE A 359 2.65 10.10 -7.61
CA ILE A 359 2.10 10.50 -6.32
C ILE A 359 1.12 9.40 -5.94
N GLU A 360 1.35 8.79 -4.78
CA GLU A 360 0.43 7.82 -4.19
C GLU A 360 -0.60 8.55 -3.33
N HIS A 361 -1.84 8.09 -3.36
CA HIS A 361 -3.03 8.61 -2.67
C HIS A 361 -3.59 9.90 -3.28
N ALA A 362 -2.86 11.01 -3.19
CA ALA A 362 -3.31 12.30 -3.72
C ALA A 362 -4.73 12.70 -3.27
N GLU A 363 -5.07 12.46 -1.99
CA GLU A 363 -6.44 12.59 -1.48
C GLU A 363 -6.90 14.05 -1.47
N VAL A 364 -6.02 14.97 -1.04
CA VAL A 364 -6.27 16.41 -1.05
C VAL A 364 -5.32 17.07 -2.06
N LEU A 365 -5.88 17.86 -2.98
CA LEU A 365 -5.13 18.50 -4.05
C LEU A 365 -5.48 19.98 -4.15
N SER A 366 -4.46 20.82 -4.37
CA SER A 366 -4.67 22.20 -4.77
C SER A 366 -5.11 22.28 -6.24
N ASP A 367 -5.90 23.30 -6.60
CA ASP A 367 -6.28 23.56 -8.00
C ASP A 367 -5.06 23.71 -8.93
N ALA A 368 -3.97 24.26 -8.40
CA ALA A 368 -2.73 24.46 -9.14
C ALA A 368 -2.00 23.15 -9.45
N ASP A 369 -2.23 22.08 -8.68
CA ASP A 369 -1.53 20.81 -8.83
C ASP A 369 -2.16 19.88 -9.87
N VAL A 370 -3.47 19.94 -10.06
CA VAL A 370 -4.19 19.09 -11.03
C VAL A 370 -3.56 19.10 -12.43
N PRO A 371 -3.32 20.25 -13.10
CA PRO A 371 -2.73 20.25 -14.44
C PRO A 371 -1.25 19.81 -14.47
N ARG A 372 -0.57 19.78 -13.32
CA ARG A 372 0.85 19.42 -13.23
C ARG A 372 1.07 17.92 -13.44
N PHE A 373 0.09 17.08 -13.12
CA PHE A 373 0.18 15.63 -13.38
C PHE A 373 0.42 15.35 -14.88
N ALA A 374 -0.34 16.01 -15.76
CA ALA A 374 -0.15 15.92 -17.21
C ALA A 374 1.16 16.58 -17.65
N ALA A 375 1.42 17.82 -17.18
CA ALA A 375 2.58 18.59 -17.61
C ALA A 375 3.93 17.94 -17.26
N LEU A 376 3.97 17.14 -16.19
CA LEU A 376 5.18 16.47 -15.69
C LEU A 376 5.24 14.97 -16.01
N ASP A 377 4.23 14.40 -16.70
CA ASP A 377 4.05 12.95 -16.91
C ASP A 377 4.13 12.15 -15.58
N VAL A 378 3.48 12.67 -14.54
CA VAL A 378 3.36 12.04 -13.22
C VAL A 378 2.03 11.32 -13.15
N VAL A 379 2.04 10.08 -12.66
CA VAL A 379 0.81 9.30 -12.45
C VAL A 379 0.27 9.57 -11.04
N ALA A 380 -1.03 9.86 -10.93
CA ALA A 380 -1.76 9.80 -9.67
C ALA A 380 -2.16 8.35 -9.40
N SER A 381 -1.56 7.72 -8.41
CA SER A 381 -1.82 6.32 -8.02
C SER A 381 -2.72 6.32 -6.79
N MET A 382 -4.02 6.16 -7.01
CA MET A 382 -5.06 6.52 -6.05
C MET A 382 -5.92 5.31 -5.67
N GLN A 383 -6.53 5.34 -4.49
CA GLN A 383 -7.27 4.22 -3.88
C GLN A 383 -8.74 4.56 -3.65
N PRO A 384 -9.64 4.32 -4.63
CA PRO A 384 -11.06 4.66 -4.49
C PRO A 384 -11.71 4.12 -3.23
N THR A 385 -11.30 2.94 -2.77
CA THR A 385 -11.81 2.30 -1.55
C THR A 385 -11.48 3.05 -0.26
N HIS A 386 -10.56 4.03 -0.26
CA HIS A 386 -10.38 4.91 0.90
C HIS A 386 -11.61 5.80 1.15
N MET A 387 -12.41 6.07 0.10
CA MET A 387 -13.67 6.79 0.25
C MET A 387 -14.75 5.97 0.97
N ASP A 388 -14.57 4.66 1.19
CA ASP A 388 -15.54 3.82 1.93
C ASP A 388 -15.74 4.30 3.39
N TRP A 389 -14.75 5.02 3.95
CA TRP A 389 -14.82 5.64 5.29
C TRP A 389 -15.38 7.07 5.27
N SER A 390 -15.60 7.67 4.10
CA SER A 390 -16.23 8.98 3.96
C SER A 390 -17.75 8.85 4.08
N LEU A 391 -18.33 9.43 5.12
CA LEU A 391 -19.77 9.39 5.33
C LEU A 391 -20.47 10.44 4.45
N PRO A 392 -21.69 10.17 3.93
CA PRO A 392 -22.42 11.14 3.10
C PRO A 392 -22.69 12.49 3.77
N ASP A 393 -22.69 12.54 5.10
CA ASP A 393 -22.88 13.75 5.90
C ASP A 393 -21.57 14.39 6.38
N HIS A 394 -20.41 13.84 5.96
CA HIS A 394 -19.07 14.30 6.32
C HIS A 394 -18.80 14.34 7.84
N SER A 395 -19.51 13.51 8.61
CA SER A 395 -19.32 13.38 10.05
C SER A 395 -18.15 12.47 10.45
N ASP A 396 -17.51 11.80 9.47
CA ASP A 396 -16.34 10.97 9.69
C ASP A 396 -15.09 11.78 10.07
N ASN A 397 -14.11 11.07 10.64
CA ASN A 397 -12.86 11.67 11.13
C ASN A 397 -12.07 12.37 10.01
N TRP A 398 -11.98 11.76 8.83
CA TRP A 398 -11.26 12.34 7.70
C TRP A 398 -11.88 13.67 7.26
N SER A 399 -13.19 13.67 7.00
CA SER A 399 -13.94 14.85 6.54
C SER A 399 -13.94 15.98 7.56
N THR A 400 -14.13 15.66 8.85
CA THR A 400 -14.14 16.67 9.93
C THR A 400 -12.77 17.32 10.12
N ARG A 401 -11.68 16.58 9.93
CA ARG A 401 -10.32 17.13 10.00
C ARG A 401 -9.99 18.05 8.84
N VAL A 402 -10.28 17.67 7.60
CA VAL A 402 -10.00 18.58 6.46
C VAL A 402 -10.99 19.75 6.39
N GLY A 403 -12.18 19.59 6.96
CA GLY A 403 -13.24 20.59 6.92
C GLY A 403 -13.97 20.62 5.57
N PRO A 404 -15.15 21.27 5.53
CA PRO A 404 -16.11 21.10 4.44
C PRO A 404 -15.60 21.57 3.08
N ALA A 405 -14.76 22.61 3.03
CA ALA A 405 -14.24 23.15 1.78
C ALA A 405 -13.26 22.17 1.09
N ARG A 406 -12.33 21.58 1.86
CA ARG A 406 -11.37 20.60 1.35
C ARG A 406 -12.04 19.25 1.09
N ALA A 407 -12.94 18.81 1.97
CA ALA A 407 -13.70 17.57 1.76
C ALA A 407 -14.49 17.60 0.45
N ALA A 408 -15.11 18.74 0.10
CA ALA A 408 -15.86 18.90 -1.14
C ALA A 408 -14.99 18.88 -2.42
N GLN A 409 -13.67 18.99 -2.29
CA GLN A 409 -12.70 19.00 -3.40
C GLN A 409 -11.68 17.87 -3.28
N ALA A 410 -11.93 16.89 -2.41
CA ALA A 410 -11.08 15.73 -2.25
C ALA A 410 -11.19 14.80 -3.46
N TRP A 411 -10.27 13.83 -3.55
CA TRP A 411 -10.44 12.67 -4.43
C TRP A 411 -10.64 13.07 -5.91
N ARG A 412 -9.77 13.95 -6.44
CA ARG A 412 -9.99 14.61 -7.74
C ARG A 412 -9.63 13.76 -8.96
N TYR A 413 -10.00 12.48 -8.98
CA TYR A 413 -9.73 11.54 -10.09
C TYR A 413 -10.14 12.10 -11.45
N ALA A 414 -11.39 12.58 -11.54
CA ALA A 414 -11.97 13.08 -12.79
C ALA A 414 -11.28 14.35 -13.30
N ASP A 415 -10.90 15.25 -12.39
CA ASP A 415 -10.21 16.49 -12.76
C ASP A 415 -8.80 16.21 -13.30
N ILE A 416 -8.08 15.26 -12.70
CA ILE A 416 -6.77 14.83 -13.19
C ILE A 416 -6.88 14.25 -14.60
N LEU A 417 -7.86 13.36 -14.83
CA LEU A 417 -8.12 12.78 -16.15
C LEU A 417 -8.51 13.85 -17.17
N ALA A 418 -9.40 14.78 -16.79
CA ALA A 418 -9.84 15.88 -17.65
C ALA A 418 -8.71 16.85 -18.00
N ALA A 419 -7.72 17.01 -17.11
CA ALA A 419 -6.51 17.79 -17.37
C ALA A 419 -5.46 17.04 -18.22
N GLY A 420 -5.74 15.81 -18.66
CA GLY A 420 -4.84 14.97 -19.45
C GLY A 420 -3.83 14.18 -18.62
N GLY A 421 -4.00 14.13 -17.30
CA GLY A 421 -3.17 13.34 -16.39
C GLY A 421 -3.51 11.85 -16.45
N HIS A 422 -2.62 11.03 -15.87
CA HIS A 422 -2.82 9.59 -15.77
C HIS A 422 -3.20 9.19 -14.35
N VAL A 423 -4.24 8.38 -14.22
CA VAL A 423 -4.64 7.75 -12.96
C VAL A 423 -4.35 6.26 -13.01
N ALA A 424 -3.74 5.71 -11.97
CA ALA A 424 -3.64 4.29 -11.71
C ALA A 424 -4.40 3.96 -10.43
N LEU A 425 -5.13 2.85 -10.42
CA LEU A 425 -5.92 2.43 -9.26
C LEU A 425 -5.18 1.36 -8.47
N GLY A 426 -5.24 1.45 -7.15
CA GLY A 426 -4.77 0.41 -6.24
C GLY A 426 -5.70 0.25 -5.04
N SER A 427 -5.53 -0.82 -4.28
CA SER A 427 -6.32 -1.06 -3.08
C SER A 427 -5.66 -0.60 -1.79
N ASP A 428 -4.34 -0.46 -1.80
CA ASP A 428 -3.53 -0.26 -0.61
C ASP A 428 -3.76 -1.35 0.46
N TRP A 429 -4.05 -2.58 0.02
CA TRP A 429 -4.18 -3.72 0.93
C TRP A 429 -2.90 -3.86 1.79
N PRO A 430 -3.02 -4.01 3.12
CA PRO A 430 -4.22 -4.42 3.85
C PRO A 430 -5.13 -3.29 4.38
N VAL A 431 -4.86 -2.02 4.06
CA VAL A 431 -5.68 -0.88 4.51
C VAL A 431 -7.11 -1.06 4.01
N ALA A 432 -7.28 -1.24 2.70
CA ALA A 432 -8.57 -1.48 2.06
C ALA A 432 -8.66 -2.86 1.37
N ALA A 433 -9.88 -3.24 1.01
CA ALA A 433 -10.14 -4.50 0.31
C ALA A 433 -9.56 -4.49 -1.11
N PHE A 434 -8.91 -5.58 -1.51
CA PHE A 434 -8.27 -5.70 -2.84
C PHE A 434 -9.21 -6.10 -3.98
N ASP A 435 -10.51 -6.35 -3.72
CA ASP A 435 -11.42 -6.77 -4.77
C ASP A 435 -11.59 -5.63 -5.79
N PRO A 436 -11.07 -5.78 -7.03
CA PRO A 436 -11.06 -4.70 -8.00
C PRO A 436 -12.47 -4.27 -8.40
N ARG A 437 -13.49 -5.11 -8.20
CA ARG A 437 -14.89 -4.72 -8.45
C ARG A 437 -15.36 -3.64 -7.48
N ARG A 438 -14.86 -3.64 -6.24
CA ARG A 438 -15.12 -2.58 -5.26
C ARG A 438 -14.35 -1.32 -5.63
N THR A 439 -13.06 -1.46 -5.94
CA THR A 439 -12.20 -0.35 -6.38
C THR A 439 -12.72 0.35 -7.64
N LEU A 440 -13.34 -0.38 -8.58
CA LEU A 440 -13.92 0.19 -9.80
C LEU A 440 -15.34 0.74 -9.61
N ALA A 441 -16.03 0.38 -8.52
CA ALA A 441 -17.39 0.81 -8.25
C ALA A 441 -17.45 2.07 -7.37
N GLY A 442 -16.45 2.28 -6.51
CA GLY A 442 -16.21 3.54 -5.80
C GLY A 442 -15.63 4.59 -6.73
#